data_AF-A0A2E6I4F9-F1
#
_entry.id   AF-A0A2E6I4F9-F1
#
_cell.length_a   1.000
_cell.length_b   1.000
_cell.length_c   1.000
_cell.angle_alpha   90.00
_cell.angle_beta   90.00
_cell.angle_gamma   90.00
#
_symmetry.space_group_name_H-M   'P 1'
#
loop_
_entity.id
_entity.type
_entity.pdbx_description
1 polymer ?
#
loop_
_entity_poly.entity_id
_entity_poly.type
_entity_poly.pdbx_seq_one_letter_code
_entity_poly.pdbx_strand_id
1 'polypeptide(L)'
;MEYAESFDNGPGGWYGWISNAAGPARLEVKDSCAISRSPWWIDYNHAPPGAGYMHLLYMLNTTPRASEHQREIEGTNHFALGGFPTDFTNARMTLRLKGEMKWKDTQLLLLCQGSVDGLTSGWLLTGQPIDVTEDWSEQTIECVPDLNQWTCLGVRHDRSDFYGELPFETILSDVNVDILLVLYPLTIAPMGSIGGDPHLLRPEKDYPVWRHALPEGFVFLDEVRIDFP
;
A
#
# COMPACT_ATOMS: atom_id res chain seq x y z
N MET A 1 -17.15 -2.07 -15.19
CA MET A 1 -16.21 -3.15 -15.61
C MET A 1 -15.68 -3.82 -14.35
N GLU A 2 -15.39 -5.13 -14.32
CA GLU A 2 -14.97 -5.84 -13.10
C GLU A 2 -13.59 -6.50 -13.27
N TYR A 3 -12.63 -6.15 -12.40
CA TYR A 3 -11.38 -6.89 -12.21
C TYR A 3 -11.52 -7.86 -11.04
N ALA A 4 -11.02 -9.08 -11.17
CA ALA A 4 -10.97 -10.07 -10.10
C ALA A 4 -9.64 -10.82 -10.10
N GLU A 5 -9.06 -11.02 -8.92
CA GLU A 5 -7.85 -11.81 -8.71
C GLU A 5 -8.03 -12.80 -7.57
N SER A 6 -7.83 -14.09 -7.85
CA SER A 6 -7.98 -15.21 -6.90
C SER A 6 -6.66 -15.91 -6.59
N PHE A 7 -5.54 -15.45 -7.14
CA PHE A 7 -4.19 -16.00 -6.95
C PHE A 7 -4.00 -17.49 -7.33
N ASP A 8 -4.99 -18.11 -7.96
CA ASP A 8 -4.93 -19.51 -8.44
C ASP A 8 -3.79 -19.75 -9.43
N ASN A 9 -3.44 -18.70 -10.18
CA ASN A 9 -2.42 -18.73 -11.24
C ASN A 9 -1.18 -17.92 -10.88
N GLY A 10 -0.94 -17.71 -9.58
CA GLY A 10 0.20 -16.96 -9.06
C GLY A 10 -0.18 -15.55 -8.59
N PRO A 11 0.77 -14.61 -8.51
CA PRO A 11 0.56 -13.30 -7.88
C PRO A 11 -0.36 -12.34 -8.65
N GLY A 12 -0.61 -12.56 -9.94
CA GLY A 12 -1.55 -11.73 -10.73
C GLY A 12 -1.16 -10.25 -10.90
N GLY A 13 0.11 -9.90 -10.65
CA GLY A 13 0.59 -8.51 -10.60
C GLY A 13 0.78 -7.98 -9.19
N TRP A 14 0.35 -8.71 -8.16
CA TRP A 14 0.51 -8.28 -6.77
C TRP A 14 1.90 -8.63 -6.22
N TYR A 15 2.49 -7.71 -5.48
CA TYR A 15 3.80 -7.88 -4.86
C TYR A 15 3.88 -7.17 -3.50
N GLY A 16 4.93 -7.45 -2.73
CA GLY A 16 5.26 -6.73 -1.50
C GLY A 16 6.48 -5.83 -1.67
N TRP A 17 6.93 -5.14 -0.63
CA TRP A 17 8.12 -4.29 -0.69
C TRP A 17 9.08 -4.55 0.47
N ILE A 18 10.36 -4.76 0.15
CA ILE A 18 11.39 -5.07 1.17
C ILE A 18 12.00 -3.80 1.75
N SER A 19 12.38 -2.86 0.88
CA SER A 19 12.92 -1.55 1.23
C SER A 19 13.25 -0.76 -0.04
N ASN A 20 13.54 0.53 0.08
CA ASN A 20 14.08 1.31 -1.05
C ASN A 20 15.40 0.75 -1.63
N ALA A 21 16.16 -0.05 -0.87
CA ALA A 21 17.43 -0.62 -1.33
C ALA A 21 17.26 -1.99 -2.02
N ALA A 22 16.40 -2.84 -1.46
CA ALA A 22 16.15 -4.19 -1.99
C ALA A 22 15.00 -4.24 -3.00
N GLY A 23 14.11 -3.24 -2.97
CA GLY A 23 13.01 -3.07 -3.92
C GLY A 23 11.84 -4.02 -3.68
N PRO A 24 11.13 -4.42 -4.76
CA PRO A 24 9.93 -5.24 -4.69
C PRO A 24 10.25 -6.68 -4.24
N ALA A 25 9.31 -7.28 -3.52
CA ALA A 25 9.36 -8.67 -3.05
C ALA A 25 8.22 -9.47 -3.66
N ARG A 26 8.51 -10.72 -4.03
CA ARG A 26 7.46 -11.67 -4.39
C ARG A 26 6.63 -11.98 -3.15
N LEU A 27 5.31 -11.93 -3.28
CA LEU A 27 4.39 -12.41 -2.24
C LEU A 27 4.46 -13.93 -2.15
N GLU A 28 4.35 -14.46 -0.93
CA GLU A 28 4.07 -15.88 -0.79
C GLU A 28 2.65 -16.14 -1.31
N VAL A 29 2.51 -17.01 -2.30
CA VAL A 29 1.21 -17.49 -2.77
C VAL A 29 1.09 -18.95 -2.40
N LYS A 30 0.06 -19.29 -1.63
CA LYS A 30 -0.18 -20.65 -1.14
C LYS A 30 -1.67 -20.90 -1.01
N ASP A 31 -2.13 -22.05 -1.48
CA ASP A 31 -3.54 -22.48 -1.40
C ASP A 31 -4.51 -21.40 -1.93
N SER A 32 -4.15 -20.79 -3.07
CA SER A 32 -4.88 -19.68 -3.71
C SER A 32 -5.02 -18.41 -2.87
N CYS A 33 -4.06 -18.15 -1.97
CA CYS A 33 -4.01 -16.91 -1.21
C CYS A 33 -2.62 -16.25 -1.33
N ALA A 34 -2.59 -14.93 -1.47
CA ALA A 34 -1.40 -14.12 -1.27
C ALA A 34 -1.21 -13.77 0.22
N ILE A 35 -0.02 -14.00 0.76
CA ILE A 35 0.25 -13.90 2.18
C ILE A 35 1.33 -12.86 2.45
N SER A 36 1.02 -11.92 3.35
CA SER A 36 1.94 -10.89 3.84
C SER A 36 2.18 -11.08 5.32
N ARG A 37 3.45 -11.05 5.76
CA ARG A 37 3.83 -11.31 7.17
C ARG A 37 4.83 -10.31 7.69
N SER A 38 4.66 -9.93 8.95
CA SER A 38 5.65 -9.14 9.69
C SER A 38 6.99 -9.92 9.85
N PRO A 39 8.13 -9.22 9.97
CA PRO A 39 8.28 -7.77 9.97
C PRO A 39 8.17 -7.17 8.57
N TRP A 40 7.34 -6.13 8.43
CA TRP A 40 7.22 -5.36 7.19
C TRP A 40 8.20 -4.19 7.16
N TRP A 41 8.51 -3.70 5.97
CA TRP A 41 9.36 -2.52 5.81
C TRP A 41 8.69 -1.25 6.35
N ILE A 42 9.45 -0.41 7.06
CA ILE A 42 8.99 0.91 7.47
C ILE A 42 9.18 1.88 6.30
N ASP A 43 8.09 2.18 5.60
CA ASP A 43 8.12 3.22 4.61
C ASP A 43 8.19 4.59 5.30
N TYR A 44 9.31 5.27 5.08
CA TYR A 44 9.57 6.61 5.58
C TYR A 44 9.49 7.67 4.48
N ASN A 45 9.07 7.34 3.26
CA ASN A 45 9.02 8.27 2.12
C ASN A 45 8.07 9.45 2.35
N HIS A 46 7.08 9.27 3.24
CA HIS A 46 6.07 10.24 3.61
C HIS A 46 6.13 10.63 5.09
N ALA A 47 7.25 10.36 5.77
CA ALA A 47 7.47 10.79 7.15
C ALA A 47 7.28 12.31 7.30
N PRO A 48 7.02 12.83 8.51
CA PRO A 48 6.79 14.25 8.74
C PRO A 48 7.84 15.13 8.03
N PRO A 49 7.41 16.19 7.32
CA PRO A 49 6.10 16.84 7.38
C PRO A 49 4.96 16.18 6.57
N GLY A 50 5.21 15.06 5.88
CA GLY A 50 4.14 14.24 5.30
C GLY A 50 3.26 13.55 6.36
N ALA A 51 2.31 12.74 5.91
CA ALA A 51 1.31 12.08 6.76
C ALA A 51 1.92 11.11 7.78
N GLY A 52 3.08 10.52 7.49
CA GLY A 52 3.78 9.67 8.42
C GLY A 52 4.37 8.41 7.80
N TYR A 53 4.51 7.39 8.63
CA TYR A 53 5.11 6.12 8.28
C TYR A 53 4.03 5.06 8.06
N MET A 54 4.31 4.10 7.18
CA MET A 54 3.41 2.99 6.87
C MET A 54 4.16 1.69 6.58
N HIS A 55 3.45 0.56 6.63
CA HIS A 55 3.92 -0.70 6.08
C HIS A 55 3.20 -1.03 4.78
N LEU A 56 3.93 -1.49 3.77
CA LEU A 56 3.37 -1.86 2.47
C LEU A 56 3.16 -3.38 2.43
N LEU A 57 1.91 -3.84 2.45
CA LEU A 57 1.59 -5.27 2.56
C LEU A 57 1.39 -5.91 1.19
N TYR A 58 0.60 -5.25 0.34
CA TYR A 58 0.23 -5.70 -1.00
C TYR A 58 0.25 -4.48 -1.93
N MET A 59 0.87 -4.61 -3.09
CA MET A 59 1.00 -3.56 -4.09
C MET A 59 0.61 -4.12 -5.45
N LEU A 60 -0.12 -3.33 -6.24
CA LEU A 60 -0.45 -3.65 -7.63
C LEU A 60 -0.16 -2.42 -8.48
N ASN A 61 0.71 -2.56 -9.48
CA ASN A 61 0.90 -1.54 -10.49
C ASN A 61 -0.34 -1.47 -11.37
N THR A 62 -0.94 -0.28 -11.49
CA THR A 62 -2.13 -0.09 -12.33
C THR A 62 -1.77 0.14 -13.80
N THR A 63 -0.50 0.46 -14.07
CA THR A 63 0.07 0.53 -15.41
C THR A 63 1.22 -0.48 -15.58
N PRO A 64 1.45 -1.02 -16.79
CA PRO A 64 2.53 -1.98 -17.00
C PRO A 64 3.90 -1.36 -16.71
N ARG A 65 4.72 -2.01 -15.88
CA ARG A 65 6.13 -1.63 -15.70
C ARG A 65 7.05 -2.41 -16.63
N ALA A 66 8.03 -1.72 -17.19
CA ALA A 66 8.88 -2.26 -18.25
C ALA A 66 10.06 -3.12 -17.75
N SER A 67 10.39 -3.15 -16.46
CA SER A 67 11.60 -3.84 -15.99
C SER A 67 11.40 -5.36 -15.88
N GLU A 68 12.42 -6.12 -16.29
CA GLU A 68 12.43 -7.59 -16.19
C GLU A 68 12.32 -8.05 -14.73
N HIS A 69 13.10 -7.42 -13.86
CA HIS A 69 13.07 -7.69 -12.42
C HIS A 69 11.67 -7.52 -11.82
N GLN A 70 10.92 -6.47 -12.19
CA GLN A 70 9.56 -6.28 -11.70
C GLN A 70 8.65 -7.43 -12.16
N ARG A 71 8.72 -7.82 -13.43
CA ARG A 71 7.91 -8.93 -13.97
C ARG A 71 8.22 -10.27 -13.31
N GLU A 72 9.47 -10.53 -12.95
CA GLU A 72 9.84 -11.75 -12.21
C GLU A 72 9.24 -11.77 -10.80
N ILE A 73 9.07 -10.60 -10.18
CA ILE A 73 8.52 -10.45 -8.84
C ILE A 73 7.00 -10.50 -8.82
N GLU A 74 6.35 -9.64 -9.62
CA GLU A 74 4.88 -9.47 -9.63
C GLU A 74 4.17 -10.50 -10.53
N GLY A 75 4.90 -11.24 -11.36
CA GLY A 75 4.35 -12.15 -12.36
C GLY A 75 3.64 -11.40 -13.49
N THR A 76 2.68 -12.08 -14.13
CA THR A 76 1.81 -11.42 -15.12
C THR A 76 0.81 -10.53 -14.38
N ASN A 77 0.91 -9.22 -14.61
CA ASN A 77 -0.04 -8.26 -14.08
C ASN A 77 -1.38 -8.35 -14.85
N HIS A 78 -2.35 -9.05 -14.28
CA HIS A 78 -3.65 -9.27 -14.92
C HIS A 78 -4.48 -7.99 -15.01
N PHE A 79 -4.32 -7.06 -14.08
CA PHE A 79 -4.99 -5.76 -14.11
C PHE A 79 -4.55 -4.95 -15.33
N ALA A 80 -3.25 -4.73 -15.47
CA ALA A 80 -2.69 -3.95 -16.55
C ALA A 80 -2.86 -4.65 -17.91
N LEU A 81 -2.69 -5.98 -17.96
CA LEU A 81 -2.89 -6.77 -19.18
C LEU A 81 -4.35 -6.78 -19.64
N GLY A 82 -5.29 -6.81 -18.69
CA GLY A 82 -6.73 -6.76 -18.96
C GLY A 82 -7.21 -5.41 -19.47
N GLY A 83 -6.39 -4.36 -19.37
CA GLY A 83 -6.77 -2.99 -19.76
C GLY A 83 -7.87 -2.41 -18.86
N PHE A 84 -7.87 -2.76 -17.58
CA PHE A 84 -8.83 -2.23 -16.62
C PHE A 84 -8.62 -0.72 -16.40
N PRO A 85 -9.69 0.03 -16.06
CA PRO A 85 -9.62 1.48 -15.92
C PRO A 85 -8.70 1.91 -14.76
N THR A 86 -8.06 3.07 -14.90
CA THR A 86 -7.33 3.75 -13.83
C THR A 86 -8.17 4.84 -13.14
N ASP A 87 -9.39 5.11 -13.62
CA ASP A 87 -10.34 5.96 -12.93
C ASP A 87 -11.00 5.17 -11.79
N PHE A 88 -10.57 5.45 -10.56
CA PHE A 88 -11.11 4.81 -9.35
C PHE A 88 -12.28 5.60 -8.76
N THR A 89 -12.77 6.67 -9.41
CA THR A 89 -13.88 7.46 -8.90
C THR A 89 -15.14 6.59 -8.77
N ASN A 90 -15.62 6.41 -7.53
CA ASN A 90 -16.71 5.50 -7.15
C ASN A 90 -16.46 4.01 -7.50
N ALA A 91 -15.20 3.61 -7.71
CA ALA A 91 -14.87 2.20 -7.83
C ALA A 91 -15.11 1.51 -6.48
N ARG A 92 -15.66 0.29 -6.51
CA ARG A 92 -15.89 -0.52 -5.31
C ARG A 92 -14.87 -1.64 -5.28
N MET A 93 -14.04 -1.67 -4.24
CA MET A 93 -13.06 -2.74 -4.04
C MET A 93 -13.57 -3.68 -2.95
N THR A 94 -13.75 -4.94 -3.31
CA THR A 94 -14.13 -6.00 -2.38
C THR A 94 -12.94 -6.92 -2.13
N LEU A 95 -12.65 -7.16 -0.86
CA LEU A 95 -11.53 -7.97 -0.41
C LEU A 95 -12.04 -9.15 0.42
N ARG A 96 -11.53 -10.35 0.13
CA ARG A 96 -11.71 -11.52 0.98
C ARG A 96 -10.41 -11.83 1.70
N LEU A 97 -10.40 -11.66 3.02
CA LEU A 97 -9.19 -11.70 3.83
C LEU A 97 -9.40 -12.36 5.18
N LYS A 98 -8.30 -12.84 5.76
CA LYS A 98 -8.20 -13.27 7.16
C LYS A 98 -6.79 -13.05 7.68
N GLY A 99 -6.58 -13.17 8.98
CA GLY A 99 -5.25 -13.07 9.57
C GLY A 99 -5.29 -12.93 11.08
N GLU A 100 -4.12 -12.69 11.65
CA GLU A 100 -3.95 -12.40 13.07
C GLU A 100 -3.03 -11.19 13.21
N MET A 101 -3.49 -10.17 13.93
CA MET A 101 -2.82 -8.87 14.00
C MET A 101 -2.72 -8.35 15.43
N LYS A 102 -1.53 -7.89 15.82
CA LYS A 102 -1.31 -6.94 16.91
C LYS A 102 -1.25 -5.54 16.30
N TRP A 103 -2.32 -4.75 16.45
CA TRP A 103 -2.52 -3.53 15.65
C TRP A 103 -1.64 -2.33 16.03
N LYS A 104 -1.31 -2.10 17.32
CA LYS A 104 -0.52 -0.93 17.74
C LYS A 104 -1.05 0.41 17.18
N ASP A 105 -2.37 0.58 17.23
CA ASP A 105 -3.11 1.74 16.73
C ASP A 105 -3.03 1.96 15.20
N THR A 106 -2.49 1.00 14.44
CA THR A 106 -2.54 1.01 12.98
C THR A 106 -3.88 0.49 12.47
N GLN A 107 -4.22 0.84 11.24
CA GLN A 107 -5.34 0.29 10.48
C GLN A 107 -4.83 -0.26 9.14
N LEU A 108 -5.54 -1.23 8.56
CA LEU A 108 -5.32 -1.64 7.17
C LEU A 108 -6.15 -0.75 6.25
N LEU A 109 -5.50 -0.07 5.31
CA LEU A 109 -6.11 0.96 4.45
C LEU A 109 -5.75 0.73 2.99
N LEU A 110 -6.60 1.22 2.09
CA LEU A 110 -6.28 1.41 0.67
C LEU A 110 -5.48 2.71 0.48
N LEU A 111 -4.39 2.62 -0.28
CA LEU A 111 -3.63 3.73 -0.83
C LEU A 111 -3.79 3.73 -2.34
N CYS A 112 -4.17 4.86 -2.92
CA CYS A 112 -4.14 5.11 -4.37
C CYS A 112 -3.03 6.09 -4.71
N GLN A 113 -2.21 5.79 -5.72
CA GLN A 113 -1.17 6.69 -6.20
C GLN A 113 -1.33 7.00 -7.69
N GLY A 114 -1.15 8.29 -8.02
CA GLY A 114 -1.15 8.79 -9.39
C GLY A 114 0.00 9.77 -9.59
N SER A 115 0.40 9.95 -10.84
CA SER A 115 1.47 10.85 -11.24
C SER A 115 1.01 11.81 -12.32
N VAL A 116 1.36 13.08 -12.16
CA VAL A 116 1.14 14.15 -13.14
C VAL A 116 2.45 14.91 -13.32
N ASP A 117 2.89 15.05 -14.58
CA ASP A 117 4.13 15.77 -14.94
C ASP A 117 5.38 15.32 -14.16
N GLY A 118 5.46 14.02 -13.86
CA GLY A 118 6.58 13.40 -13.14
C GLY A 118 6.53 13.51 -11.61
N LEU A 119 5.52 14.18 -11.04
CA LEU A 119 5.29 14.24 -9.60
C LEU A 119 4.25 13.20 -9.20
N THR A 120 4.57 12.35 -8.21
CA THR A 120 3.66 11.33 -7.68
C THR A 120 2.96 11.83 -6.41
N SER A 121 1.65 11.66 -6.34
CA SER A 121 0.85 11.94 -5.14
C SER A 121 0.10 10.68 -4.71
N GLY A 122 0.09 10.41 -3.41
CA GLY A 122 -0.64 9.28 -2.82
C GLY A 122 -1.73 9.75 -1.87
N TRP A 123 -2.86 9.05 -1.88
CA TRP A 123 -4.03 9.33 -1.06
C TRP A 123 -4.51 8.05 -0.36
N LEU A 124 -4.56 8.07 0.97
CA LEU A 124 -5.06 6.98 1.80
C LEU A 124 -6.56 7.14 2.05
N LEU A 125 -7.35 6.08 1.84
CA LEU A 125 -8.78 6.05 2.19
C LEU A 125 -8.93 5.77 3.70
N THR A 126 -8.62 6.77 4.54
CA THR A 126 -8.64 6.66 6.00
C THR A 126 -10.05 6.57 6.60
N GLY A 127 -11.07 6.98 5.86
CA GLY A 127 -12.47 6.89 6.28
C GLY A 127 -13.07 5.49 6.28
N GLN A 128 -12.40 4.51 5.64
CA GLN A 128 -12.91 3.14 5.48
C GLN A 128 -11.83 2.10 5.80
N PRO A 129 -11.46 1.94 7.09
CA PRO A 129 -10.52 0.91 7.49
C PRO A 129 -11.06 -0.50 7.23
N ILE A 130 -10.14 -1.41 6.90
CA ILE A 130 -10.43 -2.81 6.60
C ILE A 130 -10.06 -3.66 7.83
N ASP A 131 -11.01 -4.43 8.35
CA ASP A 131 -10.77 -5.31 9.48
C ASP A 131 -10.05 -6.60 9.04
N VAL A 132 -9.14 -7.13 9.85
CA VAL A 132 -8.54 -8.46 9.65
C VAL A 132 -8.97 -9.36 10.80
N THR A 133 -9.71 -10.43 10.48
CA THR A 133 -10.29 -11.39 11.44
C THR A 133 -9.62 -12.77 11.33
N GLU A 134 -9.71 -13.59 12.39
CA GLU A 134 -9.15 -14.95 12.39
C GLU A 134 -9.76 -15.83 11.28
N ASP A 135 -11.08 -15.71 11.09
CA ASP A 135 -11.83 -16.34 10.01
C ASP A 135 -11.91 -15.44 8.77
N TRP A 136 -12.23 -16.06 7.62
CA TRP A 136 -12.46 -15.33 6.38
C TRP A 136 -13.62 -14.36 6.51
N SER A 137 -13.36 -13.10 6.15
CA SER A 137 -14.36 -12.06 6.00
C SER A 137 -14.28 -11.44 4.60
N GLU A 138 -15.42 -10.99 4.11
CA GLU A 138 -15.50 -10.19 2.88
C GLU A 138 -15.91 -8.77 3.28
N GLN A 139 -15.19 -7.78 2.78
CA GLN A 139 -15.44 -6.36 3.03
C GLN A 139 -15.32 -5.58 1.74
N THR A 140 -16.22 -4.61 1.54
CA THR A 140 -16.20 -3.72 0.39
C THR A 140 -15.94 -2.30 0.87
N ILE A 141 -14.93 -1.66 0.27
CA ILE A 141 -14.69 -0.23 0.36
C ILE A 141 -15.10 0.45 -0.95
N GLU A 142 -15.48 1.72 -0.88
CA GLU A 142 -15.88 2.52 -2.03
C GLU A 142 -15.01 3.76 -2.15
N CYS A 143 -14.44 3.97 -3.33
CA CYS A 143 -13.57 5.09 -3.65
C CYS A 143 -14.40 6.36 -3.94
N VAL A 144 -15.20 6.78 -2.96
CA VAL A 144 -16.04 7.99 -3.07
C VAL A 144 -15.14 9.23 -3.12
N PRO A 145 -15.39 10.20 -4.01
CA PRO A 145 -14.65 11.46 -4.07
C PRO A 145 -15.07 12.43 -2.94
N ASP A 146 -15.03 11.97 -1.68
CA ASP A 146 -15.28 12.76 -0.48
C ASP A 146 -13.99 12.96 0.30
N LEU A 147 -13.40 14.15 0.19
CA LEU A 147 -12.09 14.46 0.76
C LEU A 147 -12.00 14.21 2.29
N ASN A 148 -13.12 14.18 3.02
CA ASN A 148 -13.12 13.86 4.45
C ASN A 148 -12.76 12.40 4.77
N GLN A 149 -12.86 11.52 3.77
CA GLN A 149 -12.50 10.11 3.91
C GLN A 149 -11.06 9.83 3.46
N TRP A 150 -10.36 10.84 2.96
CA TRP A 150 -9.03 10.66 2.38
C TRP A 150 -7.99 11.50 3.10
N THR A 151 -6.77 10.97 3.15
CA THR A 151 -5.61 11.66 3.70
C THR A 151 -4.52 11.67 2.65
N CYS A 152 -4.09 12.87 2.22
CA CYS A 152 -2.93 13.01 1.36
C CYS A 152 -1.69 12.55 2.12
N LEU A 153 -0.84 11.75 1.47
CA LEU A 153 0.42 11.33 2.07
C LEU A 153 1.40 12.49 2.28
N GLY A 154 1.28 13.57 1.50
CA GLY A 154 2.28 14.62 1.45
C GLY A 154 3.67 14.05 1.15
N VAL A 155 4.71 14.66 1.68
CA VAL A 155 6.08 14.29 1.33
C VAL A 155 7.06 14.51 2.48
N ARG A 156 8.01 13.58 2.61
CA ARG A 156 9.19 13.80 3.46
C ARG A 156 10.07 14.90 2.89
N HIS A 157 10.70 15.69 3.77
CA HIS A 157 11.52 16.86 3.43
C HIS A 157 12.56 16.67 2.30
N ASP A 158 13.12 15.47 2.10
CA ASP A 158 14.15 15.17 1.09
C ASP A 158 13.63 14.29 -0.08
N ARG A 159 12.30 14.20 -0.25
CA ARG A 159 11.64 13.43 -1.31
C ARG A 159 10.73 14.26 -2.20
N SER A 160 10.78 15.59 -2.06
CA SER A 160 9.95 16.55 -2.79
C SER A 160 10.26 16.64 -4.29
N ASP A 161 11.34 16.00 -4.74
CA ASP A 161 11.71 15.86 -6.15
C ASP A 161 10.89 14.77 -6.87
N PHE A 162 10.29 13.85 -6.11
CA PHE A 162 9.52 12.72 -6.64
C PHE A 162 8.08 12.69 -6.13
N TYR A 163 7.86 13.00 -4.85
CA TYR A 163 6.54 13.03 -4.25
C TYR A 163 6.06 14.46 -3.96
N GLY A 164 4.73 14.62 -3.95
CA GLY A 164 4.10 15.87 -3.54
C GLY A 164 2.59 15.71 -3.39
N GLU A 165 1.92 16.81 -3.13
CA GLU A 165 0.47 16.89 -3.08
C GLU A 165 -0.06 17.38 -4.42
N LEU A 166 -0.87 16.56 -5.07
CA LEU A 166 -1.63 16.89 -6.28
C LEU A 166 -3.13 16.86 -5.98
N PRO A 167 -3.98 17.55 -6.77
CA PRO A 167 -5.41 17.60 -6.52
C PRO A 167 -6.01 16.20 -6.41
N PHE A 168 -6.75 15.94 -5.32
CA PHE A 168 -7.32 14.63 -5.01
C PHE A 168 -8.14 14.04 -6.16
N GLU A 169 -9.07 14.81 -6.72
CA GLU A 169 -9.91 14.35 -7.83
C GLU A 169 -9.09 13.96 -9.06
N THR A 170 -7.99 14.69 -9.35
CA THR A 170 -7.08 14.34 -10.44
C THR A 170 -6.45 12.97 -10.20
N ILE A 171 -5.97 12.70 -8.98
CA ILE A 171 -5.34 11.42 -8.65
C ILE A 171 -6.35 10.27 -8.63
N LEU A 172 -7.54 10.49 -8.07
CA LEU A 172 -8.56 9.44 -8.01
C LEU A 172 -9.09 9.08 -9.40
N SER A 173 -9.22 10.08 -10.29
CA SER A 173 -9.68 9.87 -11.67
C SER A 173 -8.63 9.23 -12.60
N ASP A 174 -7.37 9.14 -12.16
CA ASP A 174 -6.30 8.46 -12.89
C ASP A 174 -5.21 7.95 -11.94
N VAL A 175 -5.52 6.84 -11.26
CA VAL A 175 -4.60 6.08 -10.41
C VAL A 175 -3.63 5.32 -11.32
N ASN A 176 -2.69 6.03 -11.94
CA ASN A 176 -1.81 5.51 -13.00
C ASN A 176 -0.45 5.00 -12.52
N VAL A 177 -0.20 4.99 -11.21
CA VAL A 177 1.04 4.46 -10.62
C VAL A 177 0.79 3.07 -10.02
N ASP A 178 0.09 3.02 -8.90
CA ASP A 178 -0.23 1.78 -8.18
C ASP A 178 -1.37 1.99 -7.18
N ILE A 179 -1.94 0.87 -6.74
CA ILE A 179 -2.75 0.77 -5.53
C ILE A 179 -2.04 -0.12 -4.51
N LEU A 180 -2.22 0.16 -3.24
CA LEU A 180 -1.61 -0.61 -2.16
C LEU A 180 -2.58 -0.85 -1.01
N LEU A 181 -2.44 -1.99 -0.36
CA LEU A 181 -2.98 -2.23 0.98
C LEU A 181 -1.85 -2.00 1.99
N VAL A 182 -2.05 -1.05 2.90
CA VAL A 182 -1.00 -0.58 3.82
C VAL A 182 -1.45 -0.58 5.27
N LEU A 183 -0.51 -0.72 6.20
CA LEU A 183 -0.76 -0.44 7.62
C LEU A 183 -0.34 0.99 7.94
N TYR A 184 -1.30 1.83 8.33
CA TYR A 184 -1.08 3.21 8.74
C TYR A 184 -2.06 3.62 9.86
N PRO A 185 -1.69 4.55 10.76
CA PRO A 185 -0.34 5.13 10.93
C PRO A 185 0.59 4.22 11.73
N LEU A 186 1.90 4.35 11.52
CA LEU A 186 2.90 3.71 12.38
C LEU A 186 3.48 4.68 13.41
N THR A 187 3.59 4.21 14.65
CA THR A 187 4.34 4.90 15.70
C THR A 187 5.79 4.40 15.73
N ILE A 188 6.73 5.21 15.24
CA ILE A 188 8.15 4.86 15.22
C ILE A 188 8.78 5.12 16.59
N ALA A 189 9.34 4.06 17.19
CA ALA A 189 10.03 4.12 18.47
C ALA A 189 11.54 3.83 18.30
N PRO A 190 12.42 4.84 18.34
CA PRO A 190 13.86 4.63 18.28
C PRO A 190 14.40 3.77 19.44
N MET A 191 15.42 2.96 19.17
CA MET A 191 16.17 2.23 20.20
C MET A 191 17.23 3.13 20.82
N GLY A 192 16.91 3.69 21.98
CA GLY A 192 17.80 4.59 22.71
C GLY A 192 17.71 6.03 22.21
N SER A 193 18.59 6.90 22.73
CA SER A 193 18.66 8.29 22.31
C SER A 193 19.23 8.40 20.90
N ILE A 194 18.59 9.20 20.05
CA ILE A 194 19.09 9.57 18.74
C ILE A 194 19.51 11.05 18.74
N GLY A 195 20.55 11.36 17.97
CA GLY A 195 20.97 12.74 17.74
C GLY A 195 20.20 13.34 16.57
N GLY A 196 19.28 14.27 16.84
CA GLY A 196 18.50 14.97 15.81
C GLY A 196 17.02 14.56 15.78
N ASP A 197 16.33 15.02 14.74
CA ASP A 197 14.91 14.75 14.54
C ASP A 197 14.71 13.37 13.87
N PRO A 198 13.96 12.43 14.49
CA PRO A 198 13.68 11.11 13.91
C PRO A 198 13.02 11.14 12.53
N HIS A 199 12.30 12.22 12.20
CA HIS A 199 11.62 12.41 10.92
C HIS A 199 12.58 12.90 9.82
N LEU A 200 13.66 13.58 10.23
CA LEU A 200 14.76 13.95 9.33
C LEU A 200 15.72 12.80 9.05
N LEU A 201 15.70 11.75 9.89
CA LEU A 201 16.45 10.51 9.72
C LEU A 201 15.57 9.40 9.14
N ARG A 202 16.18 8.29 8.72
CA ARG A 202 15.47 7.14 8.14
C ARG A 202 15.49 5.97 9.13
N PRO A 203 14.33 5.54 9.68
CA PRO A 203 14.28 4.39 10.58
C PRO A 203 14.83 3.14 9.90
N GLU A 204 15.55 2.32 10.66
CA GLU A 204 16.26 1.10 10.24
C GLU A 204 17.38 1.26 9.22
N LYS A 205 17.60 2.47 8.74
CA LYS A 205 18.76 2.81 7.91
C LYS A 205 19.76 3.65 8.68
N ASP A 206 19.28 4.72 9.32
CA ASP A 206 20.11 5.66 10.07
C ASP A 206 20.05 5.40 11.59
N TYR A 207 18.99 4.76 12.09
CA TYR A 207 18.87 4.37 13.50
C TYR A 207 18.02 3.10 13.69
N PRO A 208 18.33 2.27 14.70
CA PRO A 208 17.52 1.09 15.05
C PRO A 208 16.21 1.47 15.74
N VAL A 209 15.17 0.65 15.57
CA VAL A 209 13.82 0.87 16.11
C VAL A 209 13.31 -0.33 16.89
N TRP A 210 12.52 -0.08 17.92
CA TRP A 210 11.85 -1.11 18.71
C TRP A 210 10.72 -1.73 17.89
N ARG A 211 11.01 -2.81 17.16
CA ARG A 211 10.04 -3.50 16.30
C ARG A 211 8.76 -3.94 17.02
N HIS A 212 8.84 -4.26 18.31
CA HIS A 212 7.66 -4.62 19.12
C HIS A 212 6.67 -3.47 19.35
N ALA A 213 7.04 -2.23 19.03
CA ALA A 213 6.17 -1.07 19.02
C ALA A 213 5.36 -0.94 17.72
N LEU A 214 5.77 -1.66 16.67
CA LEU A 214 5.10 -1.70 15.37
C LEU A 214 4.08 -2.84 15.32
N PRO A 215 3.10 -2.79 14.40
CA PRO A 215 2.17 -3.90 14.22
C PRO A 215 2.91 -5.18 13.82
N GLU A 216 2.42 -6.29 14.35
CA GLU A 216 2.94 -7.64 14.11
C GLU A 216 1.80 -8.56 13.71
N GLY A 217 2.07 -9.54 12.85
CA GLY A 217 1.06 -10.48 12.44
C GLY A 217 1.26 -11.00 11.02
N PHE A 218 0.16 -11.50 10.47
CA PHE A 218 0.06 -11.94 9.09
C PHE A 218 -1.35 -11.66 8.54
N VAL A 219 -1.42 -11.40 7.24
CA VAL A 219 -2.67 -11.24 6.50
C VAL A 219 -2.64 -12.23 5.33
N PHE A 220 -3.76 -12.92 5.11
CA PHE A 220 -4.04 -13.72 3.93
C PHE A 220 -5.06 -12.94 3.10
N LEU A 221 -4.77 -12.80 1.82
CA LEU A 221 -5.64 -12.22 0.82
C LEU A 221 -6.00 -13.31 -0.18
N ASP A 222 -7.27 -13.72 -0.17
CA ASP A 222 -7.79 -14.78 -1.03
C ASP A 222 -8.30 -14.22 -2.35
N GLU A 223 -8.95 -13.06 -2.28
CA GLU A 223 -9.55 -12.45 -3.46
C GLU A 223 -9.55 -10.93 -3.37
N VAL A 224 -9.29 -10.29 -4.51
CA VAL A 224 -9.53 -8.86 -4.74
C VAL A 224 -10.47 -8.72 -5.92
N ARG A 225 -11.59 -8.03 -5.74
CA ARG A 225 -12.49 -7.60 -6.82
C ARG A 225 -12.58 -6.09 -6.87
N ILE A 226 -12.58 -5.50 -8.05
CA ILE A 226 -12.77 -4.06 -8.26
C ILE A 226 -13.85 -3.85 -9.32
N ASP A 227 -14.97 -3.29 -8.89
CA ASP A 227 -16.07 -2.87 -9.73
C ASP A 227 -15.91 -1.40 -10.11
N PHE A 228 -15.66 -1.14 -11.39
CA PHE A 228 -15.64 0.19 -11.98
C PHE A 228 -17.03 0.56 -12.52
N PRO A 229 -17.50 1.81 -12.31
CA PRO A 229 -18.75 2.33 -12.89
C PRO A 229 -18.87 2.20 -14.42
#